data_AF-A0A2R4BI86-F1
#
_entry.id   AF-A0A2R4BI86-F1
#
_cell.length_a   1.000
_cell.length_b   1.000
_cell.length_c   1.000
_cell.angle_alpha   90.00
_cell.angle_beta   90.00
_cell.angle_gamma   90.00
#
_symmetry.space_group_name_H-M   'P 1'
#
loop_
_entity.id
_entity.type
_entity.pdbx_description
1 polymer ?
#
loop_
_entity_poly.entity_id
_entity_poly.type
_entity_poly.pdbx_seq_one_letter_code
_entity_poly.pdbx_strand_id
1 'polypeptide(L)' 'MTPTKTLDIAGLETVYDALATAIDQAGQDQAELFLVKLALLNANALGDAGLFQQHLQAALNDL' A
#
# COMPACT_ATOMS: atom_id res chain seq x y z
N MET A 1 18.22 -15.24 10.73
CA MET A 1 17.89 -14.85 9.35
C MET A 1 16.37 -14.88 9.25
N THR A 2 15.71 -13.74 9.45
CA THR A 2 14.25 -13.66 9.31
C THR A 2 13.93 -13.70 7.81
N PRO A 3 13.12 -14.66 7.33
CA PRO A 3 12.73 -14.66 5.92
C PRO A 3 11.91 -13.40 5.66
N THR A 4 12.38 -12.55 4.75
CA THR A 4 11.59 -11.46 4.18
C THR A 4 10.44 -12.11 3.43
N LYS A 5 9.29 -12.24 4.09
CA LYS A 5 8.11 -12.88 3.53
C LYS A 5 7.43 -11.89 2.59
N THR A 6 7.97 -11.77 1.39
CA THR A 6 7.33 -11.07 0.29
C THR A 6 6.06 -11.82 -0.10
N LEU A 7 4.99 -11.10 -0.39
CA LEU A 7 3.78 -11.70 -0.96
C LEU A 7 4.13 -12.32 -2.31
N ASP A 8 3.64 -13.54 -2.55
CA ASP A 8 3.62 -14.14 -3.87
C ASP A 8 2.55 -13.43 -4.74
N ILE A 9 2.57 -13.66 -6.05
CA ILE A 9 1.66 -13.02 -7.02
C ILE A 9 0.20 -13.15 -6.59
N ALA A 10 -0.24 -14.35 -6.17
CA ALA A 10 -1.62 -14.56 -5.71
C ALA A 10 -1.97 -13.71 -4.46
N GLY A 11 -0.98 -13.46 -3.61
CA GLY A 11 -1.12 -12.59 -2.46
C GLY A 11 -1.24 -11.12 -2.87
N LEU A 12 -0.46 -10.68 -3.86
CA LEU A 12 -0.56 -9.34 -4.42
C LEU A 12 -1.90 -9.11 -5.12
N GLU A 13 -2.41 -10.09 -5.87
CA GLU A 13 -3.74 -10.04 -6.50
C GLU A 13 -4.85 -9.87 -5.46
N THR A 14 -4.78 -10.62 -4.35
CA THR A 14 -5.76 -10.51 -3.25
C THR A 14 -5.73 -9.11 -2.62
N VAL A 15 -4.54 -8.54 -2.42
CA VAL A 15 -4.38 -7.18 -1.88
C VAL A 15 -4.90 -6.14 -2.87
N TYR A 16 -4.62 -6.31 -4.16
CA TYR A 16 -5.10 -5.42 -5.21
C TYR A 16 -6.63 -5.43 -5.31
N ASP A 17 -7.26 -6.60 -5.30
CA ASP A 17 -8.72 -6.75 -5.33
C ASP A 17 -9.39 -6.08 -4.12
N ALA A 18 -8.83 -6.29 -2.93
CA ALA A 18 -9.29 -5.64 -1.71
C ALA A 18 -9.14 -4.12 -1.76
N LEU A 19 -8.02 -3.62 -2.31
CA LEU A 19 -7.80 -2.19 -2.53
C LEU A 19 -8.82 -1.60 -3.51
N ALA A 20 -9.04 -2.25 -4.64
CA ALA A 20 -10.01 -1.80 -5.65
C ALA A 20 -11.43 -1.70 -5.06
N THR A 21 -11.84 -2.72 -4.31
CA THR A 21 -13.14 -2.74 -3.62
C THR A 21 -13.25 -1.63 -2.57
N ALA A 22 -12.18 -1.38 -1.80
CA ALA A 22 -12.18 -0.35 -0.77
C ALA A 22 -12.19 1.07 -1.37
N ILE A 23 -11.48 1.29 -2.49
CA ILE A 23 -11.49 2.56 -3.22
C ILE A 23 -12.90 2.84 -3.76
N ASP A 24 -13.55 1.84 -4.35
CA ASP A 24 -14.93 1.95 -4.84
C ASP A 24 -15.91 2.33 -3.71
N GLN A 25 -15.77 1.69 -2.54
CA GLN A 25 -16.57 2.00 -1.36
C GLN A 25 -16.32 3.39 -0.78
N ALA A 26 -15.07 3.88 -0.82
CA ALA A 26 -14.74 5.24 -0.38
C ALA A 26 -15.36 6.31 -1.30
N GLY A 27 -15.50 5.98 -2.60
CA GLY A 27 -15.98 6.90 -3.61
C GLY A 27 -14.92 7.89 -4.08
N GLN A 28 -15.14 8.52 -5.24
CA GLN A 28 -14.15 9.34 -5.92
C GLN A 28 -13.63 10.52 -5.07
N ASP A 29 -14.49 11.16 -4.29
CA ASP A 29 -14.13 12.30 -3.45
C ASP A 29 -13.26 11.93 -2.23
N GLN A 30 -13.31 10.67 -1.77
CA GLN A 30 -12.57 10.23 -0.58
C GLN A 30 -11.48 9.21 -0.89
N ALA A 31 -11.38 8.72 -2.11
CA ALA A 31 -10.37 7.74 -2.53
C ALA A 31 -8.95 8.20 -2.22
N GLU A 32 -8.60 9.46 -2.52
CA GLU A 32 -7.28 10.03 -2.23
C GLU A 32 -7.00 10.08 -0.72
N LEU A 33 -7.96 10.59 0.07
CA LEU A 33 -7.84 10.65 1.53
C LEU A 33 -7.72 9.27 2.17
N PHE A 34 -8.48 8.30 1.66
CA PHE A 34 -8.42 6.90 2.07
C PHE A 34 -7.05 6.29 1.79
N LEU A 35 -6.53 6.46 0.57
CA LEU A 35 -5.23 5.92 0.16
C LEU A 35 -4.09 6.53 0.97
N VAL A 36 -4.10 7.84 1.20
CA VAL A 36 -3.12 8.51 2.07
C VAL A 36 -3.18 7.95 3.49
N LYS A 37 -4.39 7.80 4.05
CA LYS A 37 -4.56 7.23 5.40
C LYS A 37 -4.08 5.78 5.49
N LEU A 38 -4.35 4.97 4.47
CA LEU A 38 -3.87 3.59 4.39
C LEU A 38 -2.33 3.54 4.30
N ALA A 39 -1.73 4.40 3.49
CA ALA A 39 -0.27 4.53 3.38
C ALA A 39 0.36 4.88 4.73
N LEU A 40 -0.21 5.84 5.46
CA LEU A 40 0.28 6.23 6.80
C LEU A 40 0.15 5.10 7.82
N LEU A 41 -0.96 4.35 7.81
CA LEU A 41 -1.15 3.18 8.67
C LEU A 41 -0.11 2.09 8.36
N ASN A 42 0.16 1.83 7.08
CA ASN A 42 1.20 0.90 6.66
C ASN A 42 2.60 1.39 7.06
N ALA A 43 2.90 2.69 6.92
CA ALA A 43 4.17 3.26 7.37
C ALA A 43 4.37 3.07 8.90
N ASN A 44 3.30 3.26 9.67
CA ASN A 44 3.32 3.03 11.12
C ASN A 44 3.53 1.54 11.46
N ALA A 45 2.87 0.63 10.72
CA ALA A 45 3.03 -0.81 10.89
C ALA A 45 4.42 -1.31 10.47
N LEU A 46 5.02 -0.70 9.43
CA LEU A 46 6.40 -0.95 9.01
C LEU A 46 7.40 -0.51 10.09
N GLY A 47 7.10 0.58 10.80
CA GLY A 47 7.98 1.14 11.83
C GLY A 47 9.27 1.79 11.28
N ASP A 48 9.42 1.88 9.95
CA ASP A 48 10.59 2.43 9.28
C ASP A 48 10.17 3.44 8.20
N ALA A 49 10.40 4.72 8.52
CA ALA A 49 10.08 5.83 7.62
C ALA A 49 10.99 5.88 6.38
N GLY A 50 12.24 5.41 6.50
CA GLY A 50 13.19 5.38 5.38
C GLY A 50 12.79 4.34 4.34
N LEU A 51 12.39 3.15 4.78
CA LEU A 51 11.87 2.11 3.90
C LEU A 51 10.56 2.54 3.23
N PHE A 52 9.65 3.17 3.97
CA PHE A 52 8.42 3.72 3.39
C PHE A 52 8.71 4.79 2.32
N GLN A 53 9.66 5.70 2.57
CA GLN A 53 10.09 6.71 1.60
C GLN A 53 10.69 6.08 0.32
N GLN A 54 11.44 4.98 0.45
CA GLN A 54 11.95 4.24 -0.69
C GLN A 54 10.82 3.62 -1.52
N HIS A 55 9.82 3.00 -0.87
CA HIS A 55 8.64 2.48 -1.56
C HIS A 55 7.84 3.58 -2.25
N LEU A 56 7.71 4.75 -1.62
CA LEU A 56 7.03 5.89 -2.22
C LEU A 56 7.73 6.37 -3.49
N GLN A 57 9.06 6.50 -3.47
CA GLN A 57 9.82 6.86 -4.67
C GLN A 57 9.75 5.77 -5.75
N ALA A 58 9.78 4.49 -5.37
CA ALA A 58 9.64 3.39 -6.33
C ALA A 58 8.27 3.46 -7.04
N ALA A 59 7.19 3.68 -6.30
CA ALA A 59 5.85 3.83 -6.87
C ALA A 59 5.73 5.07 -7.78
N LEU A 60 6.39 6.18 -7.45
CA LEU A 60 6.39 7.37 -8.30
C LEU A 60 7.16 7.18 -9.61
N ASN A 61 8.18 6.33 -9.63
CA ASN A 61 8.96 6.05 -10.85
C ASN A 61 8.30 5.02 -11.78
N ASP A 62 7.36 4.23 -11.27
CA ASP A 62 6.65 3.16 -11.99
C ASP A 62 5.25 3.59 -12.51
N LEU A 63 4.86 4.83 -12.21
CA LEU A 63 3.60 5.49 -12.63
C LEU A 63 3.64 5.95 -14.09
#